data_AF-X6LCT6-F1
#
_entry.id   AF-X6LCT6-F1
#
_cell.length_a   1.000
_cell.length_b   1.000
_cell.length_c   1.000
_cell.angle_alpha   90.00
_cell.angle_beta   90.00
_cell.angle_gamma   90.00
#
_symmetry.space_group_name_H-M   'P 1'
#
loop_
_entity.id
_entity.type
_entity.pdbx_description
1 polymer ?
#
loop_
_entity_poly.entity_id
_entity_poly.type
_entity_poly.pdbx_seq_one_letter_code
_entity_poly.pdbx_strand_id
1 'polypeptide(L)'
;YQFLHKSCQEYYAAQKIIFDIISWKPNVNDINYQPFQQQFETYAQQFLINCKLLNEEVEIIQFIADKIYDNSLMFTNLKSRLFRLIESSKNNSKVSIAAANAATILNAARVSMSYQNWDKVNISDAILDYAFLEGTSFKEAILDNVRFYKACLNYTNFTNASVNQINFGEYGYLKGHSNYVTSVQFSPDGNRI
;
A
#
# COMPACT_ATOMS: atom_id res chain seq x y z
N TYR A 1 6.49 36.49 -11.33
CA TYR A 1 6.62 35.09 -10.91
C TYR A 1 6.51 35.05 -9.40
N GLN A 2 5.51 34.37 -8.85
CA GLN A 2 5.39 34.16 -7.40
C GLN A 2 5.97 32.78 -7.10
N PHE A 3 7.11 32.75 -6.42
CA PHE A 3 7.77 31.50 -6.03
C PHE A 3 7.01 30.91 -4.83
N LEU A 4 6.46 29.71 -4.99
CA LEU A 4 5.92 28.93 -3.89
C LEU A 4 6.90 27.79 -3.60
N HIS A 5 7.41 27.72 -2.37
CA HIS A 5 8.36 26.70 -1.94
C HIS A 5 7.76 25.29 -2.09
N LYS A 6 8.61 24.28 -2.40
CA LYS A 6 8.19 22.89 -2.65
C LYS A 6 7.32 22.32 -1.53
N SER A 7 7.72 22.55 -0.27
CA SER A 7 6.97 22.09 0.90
C SER A 7 5.54 22.64 0.98
N CYS A 8 5.29 23.86 0.50
CA CYS A 8 3.94 24.41 0.44
C CYS A 8 3.11 23.71 -0.66
N GLN A 9 3.72 23.40 -1.81
CA GLN A 9 3.05 22.67 -2.89
C GLN A 9 2.67 21.24 -2.43
N GLU A 10 3.59 20.55 -1.78
CA GLU A 10 3.38 19.21 -1.21
C GLU A 10 2.28 19.23 -0.14
N TYR A 11 2.30 20.21 0.75
CA TYR A 11 1.25 20.40 1.75
C TYR A 11 -0.13 20.57 1.10
N TYR A 12 -0.26 21.45 0.09
CA TYR A 12 -1.55 21.63 -0.58
C TYR A 12 -1.98 20.40 -1.38
N ALA A 13 -1.04 19.68 -1.99
CA ALA A 13 -1.31 18.41 -2.67
C ALA A 13 -1.83 17.35 -1.69
N ALA A 14 -1.15 17.18 -0.54
CA ALA A 14 -1.57 16.29 0.53
C ALA A 14 -2.97 16.64 1.05
N GLN A 15 -3.22 17.92 1.32
CA GLN A 15 -4.56 18.37 1.73
C GLN A 15 -5.62 18.02 0.69
N LYS A 16 -5.36 18.31 -0.59
CA LYS A 16 -6.32 18.04 -1.67
C LYS A 16 -6.62 16.55 -1.79
N ILE A 17 -5.60 15.69 -1.69
CA ILE A 17 -5.76 14.23 -1.65
C ILE A 17 -6.64 13.81 -0.46
N ILE A 18 -6.36 14.31 0.74
CA ILE A 18 -7.15 13.97 1.93
C ILE A 18 -8.61 14.38 1.74
N PHE A 19 -8.85 15.64 1.35
CA PHE A 19 -10.20 16.17 1.14
C PHE A 19 -10.95 15.37 0.08
N ASP A 20 -10.32 15.07 -1.05
CA ASP A 20 -10.92 14.24 -2.11
C ASP A 20 -11.35 12.87 -1.57
N ILE A 21 -10.48 12.21 -0.79
CA ILE A 21 -10.78 10.93 -0.16
C ILE A 21 -11.92 11.06 0.84
N ILE A 22 -11.92 12.01 1.78
CA ILE A 22 -12.90 12.09 2.88
C ILE A 22 -14.24 12.74 2.49
N SER A 23 -14.25 13.58 1.45
CA SER A 23 -15.46 14.26 0.98
C SER A 23 -16.35 13.39 0.10
N TRP A 24 -15.85 12.26 -0.39
CA TRP A 24 -16.68 11.30 -1.12
C TRP A 24 -17.88 10.84 -0.28
N LYS A 25 -19.05 10.74 -0.91
CA LYS A 25 -20.29 10.25 -0.30
C LYS A 25 -20.98 9.30 -1.29
N PRO A 26 -21.62 8.23 -0.81
CA PRO A 26 -22.44 7.38 -1.66
C PRO A 26 -23.62 8.17 -2.20
N ASN A 27 -24.14 7.76 -3.36
CA ASN A 27 -25.21 8.45 -4.09
C ASN A 27 -26.62 8.11 -3.55
N VAL A 28 -26.75 7.40 -2.41
CA VAL A 28 -28.02 6.88 -1.89
C VAL A 28 -28.10 7.06 -0.37
N ASN A 29 -29.28 7.39 0.15
CA ASN A 29 -29.62 7.50 1.58
C ASN A 29 -29.62 6.15 2.34
N ASP A 30 -29.29 5.05 1.67
CA ASP A 30 -29.40 3.71 2.22
C ASP A 30 -28.00 3.21 2.64
N ILE A 31 -27.76 3.19 3.95
CA ILE A 31 -26.46 2.92 4.61
C ILE A 31 -26.12 1.41 4.59
N ASN A 32 -26.72 0.64 3.68
CA ASN A 32 -26.37 -0.76 3.54
C ASN A 32 -24.90 -0.89 3.09
N TYR A 33 -24.13 -1.71 3.83
CA TYR A 33 -22.67 -1.82 3.68
C TYR A 33 -22.23 -2.29 2.27
N GLN A 34 -23.03 -3.15 1.63
CA GLN A 34 -22.73 -3.72 0.31
C GLN A 34 -22.82 -2.67 -0.82
N PRO A 35 -23.91 -1.90 -0.94
CA PRO A 35 -23.99 -0.76 -1.88
C PRO A 35 -22.87 0.26 -1.71
N PHE A 36 -22.47 0.54 -0.47
CA PHE A 36 -21.40 1.50 -0.18
C PHE A 36 -20.07 1.06 -0.80
N GLN A 37 -19.68 -0.19 -0.57
CA GLN A 37 -18.39 -0.72 -1.04
C GLN A 37 -18.32 -0.74 -2.57
N GLN A 38 -19.39 -1.18 -3.25
CA GLN A 38 -19.43 -1.20 -4.72
C GLN A 38 -19.34 0.21 -5.34
N GLN A 39 -20.03 1.19 -4.75
CA GLN A 39 -19.96 2.57 -5.21
C GLN A 39 -18.56 3.16 -4.99
N PHE A 40 -17.96 2.87 -3.82
CA PHE A 40 -16.61 3.31 -3.51
C PHE A 40 -15.60 2.72 -4.51
N GLU A 41 -15.68 1.42 -4.79
CA GLU A 41 -14.84 0.71 -5.76
C GLU A 41 -14.94 1.30 -7.17
N THR A 42 -16.14 1.67 -7.60
CA THR A 42 -16.37 2.30 -8.92
C THR A 42 -15.72 3.67 -9.01
N TYR A 43 -15.78 4.44 -7.92
CA TYR A 43 -15.20 5.78 -7.83
C TYR A 43 -13.69 5.76 -7.53
N ALA A 44 -13.16 4.66 -6.97
CA ALA A 44 -11.80 4.60 -6.42
C ALA A 44 -10.72 5.00 -7.43
N GLN A 45 -10.90 4.66 -8.70
CA GLN A 45 -9.97 5.01 -9.78
C GLN A 45 -9.87 6.52 -10.06
N GLN A 46 -10.86 7.30 -9.63
CA GLN A 46 -10.97 8.75 -9.87
C GLN A 46 -10.33 9.59 -8.76
N PHE A 47 -10.01 9.00 -7.61
CA PHE A 47 -9.36 9.74 -6.53
C PHE A 47 -7.99 10.24 -6.95
N LEU A 48 -7.62 11.43 -6.46
CA LEU A 48 -6.34 12.07 -6.75
C LEU A 48 -5.14 11.25 -6.28
N ILE A 49 -5.32 10.44 -5.22
CA ILE A 49 -4.31 9.47 -4.76
C ILE A 49 -3.98 8.41 -5.82
N ASN A 50 -4.80 8.23 -6.85
CA ASN A 50 -4.58 7.29 -7.95
C ASN A 50 -3.82 7.92 -9.14
N CYS A 51 -3.57 9.24 -9.14
CA CYS A 51 -2.99 9.93 -10.31
C CYS A 51 -1.48 9.73 -10.46
N LYS A 52 -0.75 9.55 -9.36
CA LYS A 52 0.71 9.40 -9.36
C LYS A 52 1.13 8.55 -8.15
N LEU A 53 2.11 7.67 -8.34
CA LEU A 53 2.77 6.97 -7.24
C LEU A 53 3.54 7.99 -6.37
N LEU A 54 3.37 7.93 -5.06
CA LEU A 54 3.91 8.91 -4.11
C LEU A 54 5.28 8.52 -3.53
N ASN A 55 5.93 7.47 -4.04
CA ASN A 55 7.18 6.94 -3.49
C ASN A 55 8.31 7.98 -3.38
N GLU A 56 8.32 8.99 -4.25
CA GLU A 56 9.29 10.10 -4.25
C GLU A 56 8.79 11.35 -3.51
N GLU A 57 7.53 11.34 -3.04
CA GLU A 57 6.84 12.47 -2.41
C GLU A 57 6.68 12.24 -0.90
N VAL A 58 7.82 12.08 -0.21
CA VAL A 58 7.89 11.70 1.21
C VAL A 58 7.11 12.67 2.10
N GLU A 59 7.21 13.96 1.83
CA GLU A 59 6.49 15.01 2.57
C GLU A 59 4.98 14.87 2.42
N ILE A 60 4.48 14.55 1.22
CA ILE A 60 3.05 14.30 0.99
C ILE A 60 2.59 13.09 1.80
N ILE A 61 3.35 11.98 1.74
CA ILE A 61 3.05 10.76 2.51
C ILE A 61 2.98 11.09 4.00
N GLN A 62 3.98 11.80 4.53
CA GLN A 62 4.05 12.12 5.96
C GLN A 62 2.90 13.04 6.39
N PHE A 63 2.56 14.07 5.60
CA PHE A 63 1.43 14.94 5.92
C PHE A 63 0.10 14.18 5.99
N ILE A 64 -0.13 13.20 5.10
CA ILE A 64 -1.33 12.37 5.15
C ILE A 64 -1.27 11.41 6.34
N ALA A 65 -0.12 10.80 6.60
CA ALA A 65 0.12 9.89 7.71
C ALA A 65 -0.15 10.55 9.07
N ASP A 66 0.30 11.78 9.27
CA ASP A 66 0.06 12.57 10.49
C ASP A 66 -1.44 12.79 10.76
N LYS A 67 -2.28 12.75 9.72
CA LYS A 67 -3.73 12.90 9.84
C LYS A 67 -4.49 11.61 10.16
N ILE A 68 -3.83 10.45 10.15
CA ILE A 68 -4.49 9.16 10.44
C ILE A 68 -4.99 9.08 11.89
N TYR A 69 -4.27 9.68 12.84
CA TYR A 69 -4.62 9.69 14.27
C TYR A 69 -5.14 11.05 14.75
N ASP A 70 -5.46 11.95 13.82
CA ASP A 70 -6.08 13.23 14.16
C ASP A 70 -7.51 12.98 14.67
N ASN A 71 -7.76 13.32 15.93
CA ASN A 71 -9.05 13.09 16.62
C ASN A 71 -10.17 14.03 16.13
N SER A 72 -9.88 14.97 15.22
CA SER A 72 -10.89 15.80 14.59
C SER A 72 -11.91 14.94 13.82
N LEU A 73 -13.20 15.24 14.00
CA LEU A 73 -14.31 14.61 13.25
C LEU A 73 -14.13 14.67 11.74
N MET A 74 -13.32 15.61 11.26
CA MET A 74 -12.97 15.77 9.86
C MET A 74 -12.21 14.57 9.28
N PHE A 75 -11.30 13.95 10.06
CA PHE A 75 -10.41 12.90 9.57
C PHE A 75 -10.80 11.48 10.01
N THR A 76 -11.89 11.32 10.78
CA THR A 76 -12.34 10.02 11.32
C THR A 76 -12.46 8.91 10.28
N ASN A 77 -12.80 9.26 9.03
CA ASN A 77 -12.96 8.28 7.95
C ASN A 77 -11.72 8.04 7.10
N LEU A 78 -10.64 8.81 7.28
CA LEU A 78 -9.44 8.73 6.43
C LEU A 78 -8.83 7.33 6.47
N LYS A 79 -8.52 6.83 7.68
CA LYS A 79 -7.94 5.50 7.87
C LYS A 79 -8.79 4.39 7.24
N SER A 80 -10.10 4.39 7.47
CA SER A 80 -10.99 3.35 6.93
C SER A 80 -11.13 3.43 5.41
N ARG A 81 -11.06 4.63 4.81
CA ARG A 81 -11.07 4.80 3.35
C ARG A 81 -9.77 4.37 2.70
N LEU A 82 -8.63 4.58 3.35
CA LEU A 82 -7.34 4.05 2.87
C LEU A 82 -7.34 2.51 2.82
N PHE A 83 -7.85 1.83 3.85
CA PHE A 83 -8.04 0.38 3.79
C PHE A 83 -8.98 -0.05 2.66
N ARG A 84 -10.09 0.69 2.44
CA ARG A 84 -11.00 0.40 1.32
C ARG A 84 -10.34 0.55 -0.04
N LEU A 85 -9.42 1.51 -0.22
CA LEU A 85 -8.67 1.66 -1.48
C LEU A 85 -7.79 0.44 -1.76
N ILE A 86 -7.15 -0.11 -0.72
CA ILE A 86 -6.37 -1.35 -0.84
C ILE A 86 -7.28 -2.49 -1.27
N GLU A 87 -8.41 -2.67 -0.59
CA GLU A 87 -9.42 -3.69 -0.90
C GLU A 87 -10.01 -3.53 -2.31
N SER A 88 -10.24 -2.29 -2.77
CA SER A 88 -10.77 -2.01 -4.11
C SER A 88 -9.87 -2.52 -5.25
N SER A 89 -8.56 -2.66 -4.99
CA SER A 89 -7.63 -3.21 -5.99
C SER A 89 -7.87 -4.70 -6.30
N LYS A 90 -8.55 -5.45 -5.41
CA LYS A 90 -8.87 -6.87 -5.63
C LYS A 90 -9.66 -7.14 -6.90
N ASN A 91 -10.54 -6.20 -7.25
CA ASN A 91 -11.48 -6.32 -8.37
C ASN A 91 -11.17 -5.33 -9.51
N ASN A 92 -10.27 -4.36 -9.30
CA ASN A 92 -10.01 -3.29 -10.26
C ASN A 92 -8.52 -2.91 -10.29
N SER A 93 -7.81 -3.40 -11.32
CA SER A 93 -6.40 -3.12 -11.53
C SER A 93 -6.09 -1.63 -11.76
N LYS A 94 -7.07 -0.82 -12.16
CA LYS A 94 -6.90 0.64 -12.35
C LYS A 94 -6.73 1.40 -11.04
N VAL A 95 -6.96 0.74 -9.90
CA VAL A 95 -6.85 1.32 -8.55
C VAL A 95 -5.49 0.96 -7.91
N SER A 96 -4.60 0.24 -8.61
CA SER A 96 -3.33 -0.22 -8.05
C SER A 96 -2.46 0.91 -7.50
N ILE A 97 -2.41 2.08 -8.18
CA ILE A 97 -1.64 3.24 -7.71
C ILE A 97 -2.22 3.77 -6.39
N ALA A 98 -3.55 3.95 -6.31
CA ALA A 98 -4.22 4.37 -5.08
C ALA A 98 -4.00 3.35 -3.95
N ALA A 99 -4.06 2.05 -4.25
CA ALA A 99 -3.85 0.99 -3.28
C ALA A 99 -2.41 0.96 -2.75
N ALA A 100 -1.41 1.09 -3.62
CA ALA A 100 0.00 1.16 -3.25
C ALA A 100 0.31 2.40 -2.40
N ASN A 101 -0.23 3.55 -2.80
CA ASN A 101 -0.12 4.79 -2.03
C ASN A 101 -0.82 4.67 -0.67
N ALA A 102 -2.02 4.08 -0.61
CA ALA A 102 -2.75 3.89 0.63
C ALA A 102 -2.01 2.97 1.61
N ALA A 103 -1.47 1.85 1.13
CA ALA A 103 -0.66 0.93 1.93
C ALA A 103 0.61 1.62 2.47
N THR A 104 1.28 2.41 1.62
CA THR A 104 2.46 3.20 1.99
C THR A 104 2.15 4.24 3.07
N ILE A 105 1.04 4.97 2.93
CA ILE A 105 0.60 5.99 3.91
C ILE A 105 0.23 5.35 5.25
N LEU A 106 -0.53 4.24 5.24
CA LEU A 106 -0.86 3.50 6.46
C LEU A 106 0.41 3.00 7.16
N ASN A 107 1.38 2.50 6.41
CA ASN A 107 2.67 2.08 6.94
C ASN A 107 3.47 3.25 7.54
N ALA A 108 3.53 4.39 6.85
CA ALA A 108 4.20 5.60 7.32
C ALA A 108 3.60 6.10 8.66
N ALA A 109 2.28 5.96 8.82
CA ALA A 109 1.60 6.25 10.08
C ALA A 109 1.79 5.17 11.16
N ARG A 110 2.54 4.09 10.92
CA ARG A 110 2.69 2.94 11.84
C ARG A 110 1.36 2.26 12.17
N VAL A 111 0.41 2.27 11.24
CA VAL A 111 -0.81 1.48 11.38
C VAL A 111 -0.45 0.00 11.28
N SER A 112 -0.85 -0.79 12.29
CA SER A 112 -0.75 -2.24 12.18
C SER A 112 -1.70 -2.76 11.10
N MET A 113 -1.15 -3.56 10.20
CA MET A 113 -1.86 -4.22 9.09
C MET A 113 -1.75 -5.74 9.24
N SER A 114 -1.53 -6.23 10.45
CA SER A 114 -1.55 -7.64 10.81
C SER A 114 -2.95 -8.24 10.67
N TYR A 115 -3.01 -9.54 10.37
CA TYR A 115 -4.22 -10.36 10.25
C TYR A 115 -5.24 -9.83 9.22
N GLN A 116 -4.79 -9.04 8.25
CA GLN A 116 -5.65 -8.59 7.16
C GLN A 116 -5.84 -9.72 6.14
N ASN A 117 -7.01 -9.77 5.52
CA ASN A 117 -7.20 -10.55 4.31
C ASN A 117 -6.96 -9.66 3.10
N TRP A 118 -5.73 -9.65 2.60
CA TRP A 118 -5.33 -8.96 1.39
C TRP A 118 -5.10 -9.92 0.22
N ASP A 119 -5.87 -11.01 0.18
CA ASP A 119 -5.87 -11.90 -0.97
C ASP A 119 -6.30 -11.13 -2.23
N LYS A 120 -5.57 -11.34 -3.34
CA LYS A 120 -5.82 -10.75 -4.66
C LYS A 120 -5.65 -9.24 -4.77
N VAL A 121 -5.18 -8.54 -3.72
CA VAL A 121 -4.91 -7.10 -3.83
C VAL A 121 -3.80 -6.86 -4.86
N ASN A 122 -3.83 -5.71 -5.51
CA ASN A 122 -2.70 -5.19 -6.28
C ASN A 122 -2.17 -3.93 -5.60
N ILE A 123 -1.04 -4.07 -4.93
CA ILE A 123 -0.33 -2.99 -4.25
C ILE A 123 1.10 -2.87 -4.79
N SER A 124 1.27 -3.11 -6.10
CA SER A 124 2.58 -3.00 -6.76
C SER A 124 3.23 -1.66 -6.43
N ASP A 125 4.54 -1.66 -6.23
CA ASP A 125 5.36 -0.50 -5.84
C ASP A 125 5.10 0.07 -4.43
N ALA A 126 4.28 -0.57 -3.58
CA ALA A 126 4.07 -0.11 -2.21
C ALA A 126 5.35 -0.16 -1.35
N ILE A 127 5.51 0.83 -0.48
CA ILE A 127 6.60 0.89 0.51
C ILE A 127 6.08 0.42 1.87
N LEU A 128 6.37 -0.84 2.19
CA LEU A 128 5.99 -1.52 3.43
C LEU A 128 7.21 -1.84 4.30
N ASP A 129 8.26 -1.02 4.21
CA ASP A 129 9.41 -1.09 5.10
C ASP A 129 8.98 -0.94 6.56
N TYR A 130 9.47 -1.81 7.43
CA TYR A 130 9.12 -1.87 8.86
C TYR A 130 7.62 -2.09 9.14
N ALA A 131 6.84 -2.56 8.17
CA ALA A 131 5.41 -2.79 8.35
C ALA A 131 5.12 -3.94 9.33
N PHE A 132 4.00 -3.85 10.04
CA PHE A 132 3.44 -4.94 10.84
C PHE A 132 2.40 -5.69 10.01
N LEU A 133 2.73 -6.90 9.55
CA LEU A 133 1.92 -7.70 8.62
C LEU A 133 1.78 -9.16 9.11
N GLU A 134 1.96 -9.38 10.41
CA GLU A 134 1.87 -10.71 11.02
C GLU A 134 0.50 -11.35 10.73
N GLY A 135 0.50 -12.58 10.23
CA GLY A 135 -0.72 -13.34 9.92
C GLY A 135 -1.55 -12.77 8.77
N THR A 136 -1.07 -11.75 8.06
CA THR A 136 -1.76 -11.19 6.90
C THR A 136 -1.70 -12.15 5.71
N SER A 137 -2.79 -12.25 4.97
CA SER A 137 -2.88 -13.09 3.77
C SER A 137 -2.73 -12.23 2.52
N PHE A 138 -1.82 -12.60 1.64
CA PHE A 138 -1.55 -12.03 0.32
C PHE A 138 -1.72 -13.08 -0.78
N LYS A 139 -2.63 -14.05 -0.62
CA LYS A 139 -2.78 -15.11 -1.62
C LYS A 139 -3.20 -14.51 -2.95
N GLU A 140 -2.55 -14.93 -4.03
CA GLU A 140 -2.84 -14.43 -5.38
C GLU A 140 -2.71 -12.89 -5.52
N ALA A 141 -2.06 -12.21 -4.57
CA ALA A 141 -1.85 -10.76 -4.64
C ALA A 141 -0.77 -10.40 -5.68
N ILE A 142 -0.83 -9.19 -6.21
CA ILE A 142 0.23 -8.62 -7.06
C ILE A 142 1.06 -7.68 -6.20
N LEU A 143 2.28 -8.11 -5.89
CA LEU A 143 3.25 -7.45 -5.00
C LEU A 143 4.55 -7.09 -5.74
N ASP A 144 4.46 -6.86 -7.04
CA ASP A 144 5.61 -6.51 -7.86
C ASP A 144 6.22 -5.20 -7.35
N ASN A 145 7.55 -5.15 -7.25
CA ASN A 145 8.34 -4.02 -6.73
C ASN A 145 8.02 -3.57 -5.29
N VAL A 146 7.25 -4.34 -4.53
CA VAL A 146 6.93 -4.00 -3.13
C VAL A 146 8.18 -4.11 -2.27
N ARG A 147 8.35 -3.17 -1.34
CA ARG A 147 9.44 -3.21 -0.36
C ARG A 147 8.91 -3.62 1.01
N PHE A 148 9.50 -4.67 1.58
CA PHE A 148 9.23 -5.20 2.92
C PHE A 148 10.48 -5.11 3.80
N TYR A 149 11.37 -4.15 3.58
CA TYR A 149 12.62 -4.07 4.33
C TYR A 149 12.34 -3.98 5.85
N LYS A 150 12.80 -5.00 6.60
CA LYS A 150 12.55 -5.14 8.05
C LYS A 150 11.06 -5.20 8.46
N ALA A 151 10.17 -5.62 7.57
CA ALA A 151 8.77 -5.86 7.91
C ALA A 151 8.60 -7.11 8.81
N CYS A 152 7.62 -7.08 9.70
CA CYS A 152 7.20 -8.24 10.48
C CYS A 152 6.25 -9.10 9.64
N LEU A 153 6.76 -10.20 9.09
CA LEU A 153 6.06 -11.11 8.17
C LEU A 153 5.77 -12.50 8.77
N ASN A 154 5.78 -12.62 10.11
CA ASN A 154 5.50 -13.89 10.78
C ASN A 154 4.10 -14.39 10.37
N TYR A 155 3.99 -15.66 9.97
CA TYR A 155 2.74 -16.28 9.51
C TYR A 155 2.04 -15.59 8.33
N THR A 156 2.72 -14.69 7.61
CA THR A 156 2.17 -14.03 6.41
C THR A 156 2.08 -15.03 5.25
N ASN A 157 0.97 -15.01 4.51
CA ASN A 157 0.73 -15.97 3.43
C ASN A 157 0.92 -15.35 2.04
N PHE A 158 1.97 -15.76 1.32
CA PHE A 158 2.27 -15.29 -0.04
C PHE A 158 1.91 -16.33 -1.13
N THR A 159 1.02 -17.30 -0.85
CA THR A 159 0.71 -18.39 -1.81
C THR A 159 0.21 -17.82 -3.13
N ASN A 160 0.87 -18.16 -4.24
CA ASN A 160 0.56 -17.69 -5.59
C ASN A 160 0.61 -16.16 -5.78
N ALA A 161 1.23 -15.41 -4.88
CA ALA A 161 1.44 -13.98 -5.08
C ALA A 161 2.46 -13.72 -6.20
N SER A 162 2.22 -12.70 -7.03
CA SER A 162 3.26 -12.15 -7.91
C SER A 162 4.22 -11.32 -7.07
N VAL A 163 5.51 -11.62 -7.17
CA VAL A 163 6.57 -11.04 -6.32
C VAL A 163 7.77 -10.59 -7.15
N ASN A 164 7.52 -10.11 -8.37
CA ASN A 164 8.61 -9.69 -9.27
C ASN A 164 9.35 -8.50 -8.67
N GLN A 165 10.69 -8.60 -8.57
CA GLN A 165 11.54 -7.55 -7.98
C GLN A 165 11.13 -7.12 -6.56
N ILE A 166 10.47 -8.00 -5.81
CA ILE A 166 10.11 -7.73 -4.42
C ILE A 166 11.37 -7.63 -3.56
N ASN A 167 11.38 -6.69 -2.62
CA ASN A 167 12.50 -6.52 -1.70
C ASN A 167 12.09 -6.90 -0.28
N PHE A 168 12.39 -8.13 0.14
CA PHE A 168 12.17 -8.57 1.52
C PHE A 168 13.15 -7.96 2.54
N GLY A 169 14.21 -7.29 2.09
CA GLY A 169 15.25 -6.76 2.96
C GLY A 169 16.14 -7.81 3.62
N GLU A 170 15.94 -9.08 3.27
CA GLU A 170 16.77 -10.21 3.67
C GLU A 170 17.46 -10.78 2.43
N TYR A 171 18.75 -11.05 2.54
CA TYR A 171 19.45 -11.82 1.52
C TYR A 171 19.00 -13.28 1.62
N GLY A 172 18.75 -13.91 0.48
CA GLY A 172 18.51 -15.35 0.44
C GLY A 172 19.67 -16.07 1.13
N TYR A 173 19.38 -16.83 2.18
CA TYR A 173 20.35 -17.74 2.77
C TYR A 173 20.12 -19.13 2.19
N LEU A 174 21.22 -19.77 1.84
CA LEU A 174 21.20 -21.11 1.31
C LEU A 174 20.89 -22.09 2.48
N LYS A 175 20.01 -23.08 2.25
CA LYS A 175 19.68 -24.13 3.22
C LYS A 175 20.35 -25.44 2.83
N GLY A 176 20.77 -26.23 3.82
CA GLY A 176 21.21 -27.62 3.60
C GLY A 176 22.73 -27.84 3.51
N HIS A 177 23.55 -26.90 3.97
CA HIS A 177 25.00 -27.07 4.05
C HIS A 177 25.49 -26.66 5.43
N SER A 178 26.36 -27.50 5.98
CA SER A 178 27.02 -27.32 7.27
C SER A 178 28.46 -26.80 7.13
N ASN A 179 29.01 -26.80 5.92
CA ASN A 179 30.38 -26.39 5.59
C ASN A 179 30.39 -25.17 4.66
N TYR A 180 31.58 -24.59 4.46
CA TYR A 180 31.80 -23.49 3.52
C TYR A 180 31.27 -23.81 2.12
N VAL A 181 30.46 -22.90 1.57
CA VAL A 181 30.05 -22.93 0.17
C VAL A 181 31.19 -22.33 -0.66
N THR A 182 31.87 -23.16 -1.46
CA THR A 182 33.05 -22.75 -2.25
C THR A 182 32.73 -22.40 -3.69
N SER A 183 31.48 -22.59 -4.14
CA SER A 183 31.03 -22.28 -5.50
C SER A 183 29.52 -22.05 -5.52
N VAL A 184 29.07 -21.17 -6.41
CA VAL A 184 27.66 -20.94 -6.73
C VAL A 184 27.49 -20.86 -8.24
N GLN A 185 26.35 -21.30 -8.75
CA GLN A 185 25.99 -21.19 -10.16
C GLN A 185 24.66 -20.45 -10.26
N PHE A 186 24.61 -19.47 -11.16
CA PHE A 186 23.39 -18.71 -11.43
C PHE A 186 22.70 -19.25 -12.67
N SER A 187 21.37 -19.13 -12.74
CA SER A 187 20.65 -19.43 -13.97
C SER A 187 21.14 -18.49 -15.08
N PRO A 188 21.35 -18.98 -16.33
CA PRO A 188 21.82 -18.14 -17.43
C PRO A 188 20.89 -16.96 -17.76
N ASP A 189 19.61 -17.09 -17.39
CA ASP A 189 18.55 -16.10 -17.61
C ASP A 189 18.32 -15.17 -16.41
N GLY A 190 19.00 -15.38 -15.28
CA GLY A 190 18.90 -14.56 -14.07
C GLY A 190 17.53 -14.58 -13.37
N ASN A 191 16.58 -15.40 -13.82
CA ASN A 191 15.21 -15.40 -13.30
C ASN A 191 15.00 -16.31 -12.08
N ARG A 192 15.97 -17.19 -11.78
CA ARG A 192 15.91 -18.10 -10.64
C ARG A 192 17.30 -18.27 -10.03
N ILE A 193 17.35 -18.20 -8.71
CA ILE A 193 18.51 -18.61 -7.89
C ILE A 193 18.30 -20.07 -7.49
#